data_AF-A0A1F4YFS1-F1
#
_entry.id   AF-A0A1F4YFS1-F1
#
_cell.length_a   1.000
_cell.length_b   1.000
_cell.length_c   1.000
_cell.angle_alpha   90.00
_cell.angle_beta   90.00
_cell.angle_gamma   90.00
#
_symmetry.space_group_name_H-M   'P 1'
#
loop_
_entity.id
_entity.type
_entity.pdbx_description
1 polymer ?
#
loop_
_entity_poly.entity_id
_entity_poly.type
_entity_poly.pdbx_seq_one_letter_code
_entity_poly.pdbx_strand_id
1 'polypeptide(L)'
;MKKIASAVLALFVLGLAASVAFGQASVPNLINFQGRLADTSGVPIADGPHNLTFAIYSLLSGGSTLWSEAASVTTKDGVFTHQLGSVAAFSQTLFQSYDSLYLEITVEGEIISPRTLLTSVPYTRLSNNLEVRSTANDTVVVRSIPSDRGLSSYGTDGTTKMRLWCNGLYGIIYLYDDANSDQTVRLAGNSSSGGELNLYQEDATAGVNLRGGSTVNGATLSMYSAAGSPTISLDADLTGTSAAVLPADAISDLEIADEPGVASNANSDGVAIASTALAIILSRTITVPAAGYVLVLGTTQFEVTHVTGTSDTYNIGVSGSSTALPVNQDLFTTVIAALPTGTYQKVVSPHGLFVVPAGANTFYLLGEKVASTSVNATAFDSQLSLVYFPTAYGTVVGTFQNSASEQDDGAIDAPDRERAASMRQHLTDEAVSAEQAEAASFNSARLEKELAEIKAQRAELEARIQRLEKQVDQTGPTQEIE
;
A
#
# COMPACT_ATOMS: atom_id res chain seq x y z
N MET A 1 54.20 49.36 -4.57
CA MET A 1 53.23 48.88 -5.58
C MET A 1 52.02 48.14 -4.98
N LYS A 2 52.17 47.27 -3.96
CA LYS A 2 51.01 46.56 -3.34
C LYS A 2 49.98 47.45 -2.61
N LYS A 3 50.36 48.61 -2.07
CA LYS A 3 49.43 49.52 -1.34
C LYS A 3 48.53 50.36 -2.26
N ILE A 4 48.90 50.56 -3.52
CA ILE A 4 48.15 51.37 -4.49
C ILE A 4 47.02 50.53 -5.12
N ALA A 5 47.28 49.24 -5.38
CA ALA A 5 46.26 48.32 -5.90
C ALA A 5 45.09 48.09 -4.93
N SER A 6 45.34 48.11 -3.62
CA SER A 6 44.30 47.90 -2.60
C SER A 6 43.40 49.13 -2.40
N ALA A 7 43.91 50.35 -2.66
CA ALA A 7 43.14 51.58 -2.56
C ALA A 7 42.23 51.79 -3.79
N VAL A 8 42.68 51.39 -4.98
CA VAL A 8 41.89 51.47 -6.22
C VAL A 8 40.74 50.45 -6.22
N LEU A 9 40.95 49.25 -5.65
CA LEU A 9 39.89 48.25 -5.51
C LEU A 9 38.82 48.65 -4.49
N ALA A 10 39.20 49.32 -3.39
CA ALA A 10 38.25 49.82 -2.39
C ALA A 10 37.39 50.98 -2.92
N LEU A 11 37.95 51.86 -3.77
CA LEU A 11 37.17 52.94 -4.41
C LEU A 11 36.21 52.42 -5.50
N PHE A 12 36.57 51.32 -6.18
CA PHE A 12 35.71 50.75 -7.22
C PHE A 12 34.51 49.97 -6.63
N VAL A 13 34.68 49.37 -5.45
CA VAL A 13 33.59 48.68 -4.71
C VAL A 13 32.64 49.68 -4.02
N LEU A 14 33.12 50.86 -3.62
CA LEU A 14 32.25 51.92 -3.06
C LEU A 14 31.43 52.66 -4.14
N GLY A 15 31.93 52.72 -5.39
CA GLY A 15 31.24 53.39 -6.51
C GLY A 15 30.09 52.58 -7.12
N LEU A 16 30.10 51.25 -6.97
CA LEU A 16 29.11 50.36 -7.59
C LEU A 16 27.88 50.08 -6.70
N ALA A 17 27.88 50.56 -5.45
CA ALA A 17 26.76 50.40 -4.51
C ALA A 17 25.80 51.61 -4.46
N ALA A 18 26.04 52.67 -5.24
CA ALA A 18 25.34 53.96 -5.09
C ALA A 18 24.33 54.31 -6.19
N SER A 19 23.95 53.41 -7.10
CA SER A 19 23.03 53.79 -8.19
C SER A 19 22.12 52.68 -8.71
N VAL A 20 21.26 52.16 -7.82
CA VAL A 20 19.92 51.67 -8.21
C VAL A 20 18.91 52.01 -7.11
N ALA A 21 18.73 53.31 -6.87
CA ALA A 21 17.50 53.80 -6.29
C ALA A 21 16.55 54.11 -7.46
N PHE A 22 15.83 53.09 -7.94
CA PHE A 22 14.60 53.36 -8.68
C PHE A 22 13.63 53.99 -7.68
N GLY A 23 13.62 55.32 -7.63
CA GLY A 23 12.54 56.06 -7.03
C GLY A 23 11.27 55.63 -7.74
N GLN A 24 10.39 54.92 -7.01
CA GLN A 24 8.99 54.83 -7.37
C GLN A 24 8.53 56.27 -7.60
N ALA A 25 8.27 56.64 -8.85
CA ALA A 25 7.60 57.90 -9.15
C ALA A 25 6.18 57.75 -8.60
N SER A 26 5.99 58.08 -7.32
CA SER A 26 4.65 58.22 -6.76
C SER A 26 3.96 59.28 -7.59
N VAL A 27 2.87 58.93 -8.25
CA VAL A 27 1.97 59.90 -8.86
C VAL A 27 1.64 60.93 -7.76
N PRO A 28 2.00 62.22 -7.92
CA PRO A 28 1.75 63.21 -6.89
C PRO A 28 0.25 63.24 -6.57
N ASN A 29 -0.09 63.06 -5.30
CA ASN A 29 -1.48 63.19 -4.86
C ASN A 29 -1.78 64.69 -4.83
N LEU A 30 -2.49 65.21 -5.84
CA LEU A 30 -2.81 66.63 -5.96
C LEU A 30 -4.31 66.82 -5.76
N ILE A 31 -4.69 67.80 -4.94
CA ILE A 31 -6.11 68.15 -4.74
C ILE A 31 -6.38 69.47 -5.47
N ASN A 32 -7.26 69.43 -6.46
CA ASN A 32 -7.74 70.67 -7.09
C ASN A 32 -8.59 71.44 -6.08
N PHE A 33 -8.20 72.68 -5.80
CA PHE A 33 -8.93 73.60 -4.94
C PHE A 33 -9.32 74.85 -5.74
N GLN A 34 -10.58 75.24 -5.65
CA GLN A 34 -11.08 76.47 -6.26
C GLN A 34 -11.75 77.30 -5.16
N GLY A 35 -11.40 78.58 -5.10
CA GLY A 35 -12.00 79.53 -4.17
C GLY A 35 -12.36 80.84 -4.87
N ARG A 36 -13.26 81.61 -4.25
CA ARG A 36 -13.53 83.00 -4.62
C ARG A 36 -13.10 83.90 -3.46
N LEU A 37 -12.15 84.79 -3.73
CA LEU A 37 -11.73 85.83 -2.82
C LEU A 37 -12.62 87.06 -3.03
N ALA A 38 -13.21 87.55 -1.96
CA ALA A 38 -14.01 88.77 -1.93
C ALA A 38 -13.64 89.58 -0.69
N ASP A 39 -13.80 90.89 -0.78
CA ASP A 39 -13.65 91.80 0.36
C ASP A 39 -14.83 91.65 1.35
N THR A 40 -14.78 92.41 2.45
CA THR A 40 -15.83 92.42 3.49
C THR A 40 -17.18 92.93 2.99
N SER A 41 -17.24 93.57 1.81
CA SER A 41 -18.46 94.02 1.14
C SER A 41 -18.98 93.00 0.10
N GLY A 42 -18.31 91.85 -0.05
CA GLY A 42 -18.66 90.79 -1.00
C GLY A 42 -18.21 91.06 -2.44
N VAL A 43 -17.44 92.14 -2.66
CA VAL A 43 -16.89 92.50 -3.97
C VAL A 43 -15.68 91.61 -4.25
N PRO A 44 -15.56 91.00 -5.44
CA PRO A 44 -14.37 90.22 -5.81
C PRO A 44 -13.09 91.02 -5.63
N ILE A 45 -12.04 90.40 -5.10
CA ILE A 45 -10.71 91.01 -5.08
C ILE A 45 -10.23 91.21 -6.53
N ALA A 46 -9.51 92.32 -6.78
CA ALA A 46 -8.96 92.66 -8.08
C ALA A 46 -8.08 91.53 -8.66
N ASP A 47 -8.16 91.39 -9.98
CA ASP A 47 -7.35 90.44 -10.74
C ASP A 47 -5.86 90.70 -10.53
N GLY A 48 -5.12 89.63 -10.23
CA GLY A 48 -3.69 89.73 -9.96
C GLY A 48 -3.19 88.59 -9.06
N PRO A 49 -1.88 88.55 -8.79
CA PRO A 49 -1.30 87.59 -7.88
C PRO A 49 -1.63 87.93 -6.42
N HIS A 50 -2.04 86.92 -5.65
CA HIS A 50 -2.29 86.99 -4.22
C HIS A 50 -1.56 85.85 -3.52
N ASN A 51 -0.94 86.13 -2.37
CA ASN A 51 -0.22 85.14 -1.58
C ASN A 51 -1.19 84.42 -0.63
N LEU A 52 -1.33 83.12 -0.85
CA LEU A 52 -2.15 82.25 -0.02
C LEU A 52 -1.25 81.23 0.69
N THR A 53 -1.56 80.98 1.96
CA THR A 53 -1.05 79.82 2.69
C THR A 53 -2.18 78.84 2.91
N PHE A 54 -1.97 77.59 2.52
CA PHE A 54 -2.89 76.49 2.74
C PHE A 54 -2.33 75.60 3.83
N ALA A 55 -3.13 75.27 4.83
CA ALA A 55 -2.71 74.40 5.93
C ALA A 55 -3.79 73.37 6.26
N ILE A 56 -3.37 72.14 6.56
CA ILE A 56 -4.27 71.03 6.92
C ILE A 56 -4.14 70.73 8.42
N TYR A 57 -5.27 70.53 9.06
CA TYR A 57 -5.40 70.20 10.48
C TYR A 57 -6.32 69.00 10.71
N SER A 58 -6.15 68.30 11.83
CA SER A 58 -7.05 67.21 12.27
C SER A 58 -8.29 67.71 13.04
N LEU A 59 -8.31 68.98 13.44
CA LEU A 59 -9.38 69.58 14.24
C LEU A 59 -9.93 70.85 13.56
N LEU A 60 -11.23 71.10 13.76
CA LEU A 60 -11.93 72.28 13.23
C LEU A 60 -11.37 73.60 13.79
N SER A 61 -10.87 73.59 15.03
CA SER A 61 -10.18 74.71 15.68
C SER A 61 -9.03 74.20 16.56
N GLY A 62 -7.96 75.01 16.71
CA GLY A 62 -6.75 74.60 17.43
C GLY A 62 -5.95 73.50 16.69
N GLY A 63 -5.18 72.70 17.44
CA GLY A 63 -4.35 71.62 16.90
C GLY A 63 -3.05 72.08 16.20
N SER A 64 -2.13 71.15 15.99
CA SER A 64 -0.90 71.39 15.21
C SER A 64 -1.16 71.22 13.72
N THR A 65 -0.47 72.01 12.90
CA THR A 65 -0.49 71.87 11.45
C THR A 65 0.10 70.53 11.03
N LEU A 66 -0.64 69.76 10.22
CA LEU A 66 -0.21 68.46 9.70
C LEU A 66 0.53 68.58 8.37
N TRP A 67 0.17 69.60 7.59
CA TRP A 67 0.77 69.93 6.30
C TRP A 67 0.50 71.41 6.01
N SER A 68 1.43 72.07 5.33
CA SER A 68 1.28 73.46 4.90
C SER A 68 2.07 73.72 3.62
N GLU A 69 1.52 74.56 2.76
CA GLU A 69 2.23 75.14 1.64
C GLU A 69 1.83 76.60 1.41
N ALA A 70 2.76 77.40 0.91
CA ALA A 70 2.50 78.77 0.48
C ALA A 70 2.61 78.86 -1.05
N ALA A 71 1.62 79.48 -1.68
CA ALA A 71 1.56 79.65 -3.11
C ALA A 71 1.04 81.04 -3.49
N SER A 72 1.56 81.60 -4.58
CA SER A 72 0.98 82.78 -5.22
C SER A 72 -0.05 82.33 -6.25
N VAL A 73 -1.32 82.65 -6.03
CA VAL A 73 -2.42 82.32 -6.96
C VAL A 73 -2.85 83.57 -7.70
N THR A 74 -3.20 83.45 -8.98
CA THR A 74 -3.75 84.56 -9.75
C THR A 74 -5.28 84.49 -9.72
N THR A 75 -5.93 85.56 -9.29
CA THR A 75 -7.40 85.67 -9.34
C THR A 75 -7.85 86.24 -10.68
N LYS A 76 -9.03 85.79 -11.13
CA LYS A 76 -9.80 86.39 -12.21
C LYS A 76 -11.26 86.46 -11.78
N ASP A 77 -11.84 87.67 -11.74
CA ASP A 77 -13.16 87.95 -11.15
C ASP A 77 -13.25 87.44 -9.69
N GLY A 78 -12.13 87.53 -8.97
CA GLY A 78 -11.96 86.99 -7.61
C GLY A 78 -11.87 85.47 -7.51
N VAL A 79 -12.02 84.71 -8.59
CA VAL A 79 -11.90 83.24 -8.57
C VAL A 79 -10.44 82.83 -8.81
N PHE A 80 -9.95 81.86 -8.05
CA PHE A 80 -8.66 81.23 -8.28
C PHE A 80 -8.77 79.70 -8.26
N THR A 81 -7.83 79.04 -8.91
CA THR A 81 -7.64 77.58 -8.85
C THR A 81 -6.21 77.28 -8.44
N HIS A 82 -6.02 76.35 -7.52
CA HIS A 82 -4.71 75.90 -7.08
C HIS A 82 -4.71 74.39 -6.87
N GLN A 83 -3.57 73.74 -7.10
CA GLN A 83 -3.40 72.31 -6.83
C GLN A 83 -2.66 72.15 -5.51
N LEU A 84 -3.38 71.75 -4.46
CA LEU A 84 -2.76 71.47 -3.17
C LEU A 84 -1.80 70.29 -3.30
N GLY A 85 -0.60 70.44 -2.76
CA GLY A 85 0.46 69.43 -2.86
C GLY A 85 1.44 69.69 -4.02
N SER A 86 1.22 70.74 -4.81
CA SER A 86 2.09 71.10 -5.95
C SER A 86 3.37 71.80 -5.53
N VAL A 87 3.38 72.49 -4.38
CA VAL A 87 4.57 73.17 -3.84
C VAL A 87 5.21 72.32 -2.75
N ALA A 88 4.41 71.82 -1.80
CA ALA A 88 4.86 70.87 -0.79
C ALA A 88 4.07 69.58 -0.92
N ALA A 89 4.69 68.51 -1.40
CA ALA A 89 4.01 67.22 -1.57
C ALA A 89 3.39 66.73 -0.25
N PHE A 90 2.20 66.15 -0.31
CA PHE A 90 1.61 65.50 0.86
C PHE A 90 2.43 64.29 1.30
N SER A 91 2.51 64.06 2.60
CA SER A 91 2.95 62.75 3.11
C SER A 91 1.97 61.67 2.64
N GLN A 92 2.52 60.51 2.24
CA GLN A 92 1.73 59.36 1.78
C GLN A 92 0.73 58.86 2.84
N THR A 93 0.99 59.14 4.13
CA THR A 93 0.15 58.72 5.26
C THR A 93 -0.85 59.78 5.73
N LEU A 94 -0.78 61.03 5.23
CA LEU A 94 -1.61 62.14 5.75
C LEU A 94 -3.12 61.83 5.66
N PHE A 95 -3.58 61.29 4.54
CA PHE A 95 -5.00 60.97 4.33
C PHE A 95 -5.43 59.62 4.91
N GLN A 96 -4.48 58.84 5.44
CA GLN A 96 -4.73 57.52 6.04
C GLN A 96 -4.82 57.60 7.57
N SER A 97 -4.07 58.54 8.18
CA SER A 97 -3.91 58.65 9.64
C SER A 97 -5.03 59.40 10.37
N TYR A 98 -5.94 60.07 9.65
CA TYR A 98 -6.97 60.92 10.24
C TYR A 98 -8.35 60.63 9.66
N ASP A 99 -9.40 60.72 10.50
CA ASP A 99 -10.80 60.51 10.12
C ASP A 99 -11.47 61.76 9.55
N SER A 100 -10.90 62.93 9.81
CA SER A 100 -11.33 64.20 9.24
C SER A 100 -10.14 65.13 9.12
N LEU A 101 -10.07 65.86 8.01
CA LEU A 101 -9.05 66.85 7.75
C LEU A 101 -9.72 68.18 7.40
N TYR A 102 -9.17 69.26 7.91
CA TYR A 102 -9.72 70.61 7.75
C TYR A 102 -8.68 71.49 7.07
N LEU A 103 -9.10 72.20 6.04
CA LEU A 103 -8.29 73.17 5.31
C LEU A 103 -8.48 74.57 5.92
N GLU A 104 -7.38 75.14 6.36
CA GLU A 104 -7.24 76.55 6.71
C GLU A 104 -6.60 77.29 5.53
N ILE A 105 -7.10 78.48 5.23
CA ILE A 105 -6.59 79.34 4.18
C ILE A 105 -6.25 80.68 4.81
N THR A 106 -5.02 81.14 4.60
CA THR A 106 -4.58 82.47 5.01
C THR A 106 -4.29 83.27 3.77
N VAL A 107 -4.98 84.40 3.58
CA VAL A 107 -4.86 85.30 2.43
C VAL A 107 -4.15 86.56 2.89
N GLU A 108 -2.95 86.86 2.37
CA GLU A 108 -2.18 88.07 2.72
C GLU A 108 -2.03 88.31 4.24
N GLY A 109 -1.94 87.22 5.01
CA GLY A 109 -1.79 87.24 6.48
C GLY A 109 -3.11 87.19 7.27
N GLU A 110 -4.27 87.23 6.62
CA GLU A 110 -5.58 87.09 7.25
C GLU A 110 -6.11 85.65 7.15
N ILE A 111 -6.51 85.07 8.30
CA ILE A 111 -7.04 83.70 8.35
C ILE A 111 -8.53 83.71 7.98
N ILE A 112 -8.90 82.90 6.99
CA ILE A 112 -10.28 82.65 6.62
C ILE A 112 -10.88 81.60 7.57
N SER A 113 -11.85 82.03 8.38
CA SER A 113 -12.53 81.20 9.40
C SER A 113 -14.01 81.04 9.07
N PRO A 114 -14.63 79.86 9.35
CA PRO A 114 -14.04 78.65 9.92
C PRO A 114 -13.27 77.81 8.89
N ARG A 115 -12.42 76.89 9.36
CA ARG A 115 -11.74 75.92 8.50
C ARG A 115 -12.75 75.09 7.71
N THR A 116 -12.43 74.82 6.45
CA THR A 116 -13.29 74.03 5.57
C THR A 116 -13.00 72.55 5.76
N LEU A 117 -14.01 71.73 6.04
CA LEU A 117 -13.84 70.27 6.04
C LEU A 117 -13.45 69.81 4.63
N LEU A 118 -12.32 69.11 4.53
CA LEU A 118 -11.94 68.41 3.31
C LEU A 118 -12.85 67.20 3.17
N THR A 119 -13.90 67.34 2.36
CA THR A 119 -14.75 66.22 1.96
C THR A 119 -14.09 65.51 0.78
N SER A 120 -14.06 64.18 0.84
CA SER A 120 -13.33 63.38 -0.13
C SER A 120 -13.94 63.48 -1.53
N VAL A 121 -13.19 64.04 -2.47
CA VAL A 121 -13.36 63.80 -3.92
C VAL A 121 -12.42 62.62 -4.24
N PRO A 122 -12.90 61.57 -4.93
CA PRO A 122 -12.67 60.18 -4.56
C PRO A 122 -11.26 59.70 -4.89
N TYR A 123 -10.42 59.55 -3.87
CA TYR A 123 -9.52 58.41 -3.83
C TYR A 123 -9.99 57.51 -2.70
N THR A 124 -10.37 56.30 -3.10
CA THR A 124 -10.71 55.17 -2.25
C THR A 124 -9.76 55.12 -1.06
N ARG A 125 -10.31 55.25 0.16
CA ARG A 125 -9.71 54.62 1.34
C ARG A 125 -9.65 53.12 1.04
N LEU A 126 -8.60 52.68 0.35
CA LEU A 126 -8.15 51.31 0.50
C LEU A 126 -7.85 51.19 1.99
N SER A 127 -8.49 50.24 2.67
CA SER A 127 -8.11 49.87 4.04
C SER A 127 -6.59 49.75 4.07
N ASN A 128 -5.95 50.21 5.16
CA ASN A 128 -4.52 50.51 5.36
C ASN A 128 -3.51 49.39 4.93
N ASN A 129 -3.99 48.29 4.36
CA ASN A 129 -3.30 47.04 4.12
C ASN A 129 -3.84 46.26 2.90
N LEU A 130 -4.74 46.83 2.08
CA LEU A 130 -5.32 46.20 0.88
C LEU A 130 -4.86 46.91 -0.39
N GLU A 131 -4.10 46.23 -1.24
CA GLU A 131 -3.71 46.69 -2.58
C GLU A 131 -4.51 45.90 -3.63
N VAL A 132 -5.29 46.60 -4.46
CA VAL A 132 -5.96 46.00 -5.63
C VAL A 132 -5.33 46.60 -6.88
N ARG A 133 -4.75 45.76 -7.73
CA ARG A 133 -4.09 46.18 -8.98
C ARG A 133 -4.48 45.24 -10.11
N SER A 134 -4.50 45.73 -11.34
CA SER A 134 -4.44 44.86 -12.51
C SER A 134 -2.99 44.51 -12.83
N THR A 135 -2.74 43.30 -13.33
CA THR A 135 -1.44 42.97 -13.95
C THR A 135 -1.44 43.39 -15.42
N ALA A 136 -0.29 43.27 -16.08
CA ALA A 136 -0.16 43.47 -17.52
C ALA A 136 -1.01 42.49 -18.37
N ASN A 137 -1.57 41.44 -17.76
CA ASN A 137 -2.43 40.45 -18.41
C ASN A 137 -3.91 40.61 -18.03
N ASP A 138 -4.33 41.81 -17.62
CA ASP A 138 -5.71 42.12 -17.17
C ASP A 138 -6.24 41.27 -16.01
N THR A 139 -5.35 40.63 -15.24
CA THR A 139 -5.75 39.89 -14.04
C THR A 139 -5.82 40.83 -12.84
N VAL A 140 -6.95 40.79 -12.12
CA VAL A 140 -7.09 41.51 -10.84
C VAL A 140 -6.30 40.77 -9.77
N VAL A 141 -5.36 41.47 -9.13
CA VAL A 141 -4.59 40.98 -8.00
C VAL A 141 -5.05 41.71 -6.75
N VAL A 142 -5.44 40.93 -5.76
CA VAL A 142 -5.71 41.40 -4.40
C VAL A 142 -4.53 40.98 -3.55
N ARG A 143 -3.76 41.95 -3.07
CA ARG A 143 -2.63 41.73 -2.17
C ARG A 143 -2.94 42.31 -0.80
N SER A 144 -2.81 41.49 0.22
CA SER A 144 -2.79 41.97 1.60
C SER A 144 -1.35 42.20 2.05
N ILE A 145 -1.10 43.34 2.69
CA ILE A 145 0.21 43.68 3.27
C ILE A 145 -0.02 43.92 4.76
N PRO A 146 0.62 43.23 5.71
CA PRO A 146 1.72 42.27 5.56
C PRO A 146 1.28 40.83 5.20
N SER A 147 2.27 39.96 4.94
CA SER A 147 2.18 38.59 4.39
C SER A 147 1.45 37.53 5.22
N ASP A 148 0.72 37.91 6.28
CA ASP A 148 -0.08 37.01 7.13
C ASP A 148 -1.54 37.48 7.21
N ARG A 149 -2.04 38.06 6.13
CA ARG A 149 -3.43 38.48 6.01
C ARG A 149 -4.10 37.68 4.90
N GLY A 150 -5.40 37.51 5.03
CA GLY A 150 -6.21 36.74 4.10
C GLY A 150 -7.45 37.50 3.66
N LEU A 151 -8.06 37.01 2.59
CA LEU A 151 -9.40 37.41 2.19
C LEU A 151 -10.40 36.41 2.77
N SER A 152 -11.30 36.89 3.63
CA SER A 152 -12.34 36.06 4.25
C SER A 152 -13.73 36.54 3.87
N SER A 153 -14.62 35.58 3.60
CA SER A 153 -16.05 35.81 3.57
C SER A 153 -16.65 35.38 4.91
N TYR A 154 -17.66 36.13 5.36
CA TYR A 154 -18.38 35.85 6.59
C TYR A 154 -19.83 35.51 6.27
N GLY A 155 -20.40 34.58 7.03
CA GLY A 155 -21.83 34.30 7.01
C GLY A 155 -22.63 35.42 7.66
N THR A 156 -23.96 35.37 7.54
CA THR A 156 -24.87 36.29 8.24
C THR A 156 -24.80 36.14 9.77
N ASP A 157 -24.25 35.02 10.25
CA ASP A 157 -23.94 34.71 11.64
C ASP A 157 -22.64 35.38 12.14
N GLY A 158 -21.89 36.07 11.26
CA GLY A 158 -20.62 36.70 11.59
C GLY A 158 -19.42 35.73 11.65
N THR A 159 -19.60 34.45 11.32
CA THR A 159 -18.52 33.46 11.32
C THR A 159 -17.87 33.37 9.94
N THR A 160 -16.60 32.96 9.86
CA THR A 160 -15.90 32.83 8.57
C THR A 160 -16.40 31.61 7.83
N LYS A 161 -16.72 31.73 6.53
CA LYS A 161 -17.15 30.59 5.68
C LYS A 161 -16.09 30.17 4.67
N MET A 162 -15.36 31.14 4.12
CA MET A 162 -14.21 30.89 3.25
C MET A 162 -13.06 31.80 3.65
N ARG A 163 -11.83 31.29 3.55
CA ARG A 163 -10.62 32.08 3.74
C ARG A 163 -9.57 31.72 2.71
N LEU A 164 -9.12 32.71 1.95
CA LEU A 164 -7.92 32.66 1.13
C LEU A 164 -6.78 33.23 1.98
N TRP A 165 -5.75 32.43 2.21
CA TRP A 165 -4.68 32.74 3.15
C TRP A 165 -3.30 32.51 2.51
N CYS A 166 -2.29 33.18 3.03
CA CYS A 166 -0.90 32.88 2.77
C CYS A 166 -0.19 32.61 4.09
N ASN A 167 0.51 31.47 4.18
CA ASN A 167 1.31 31.12 5.36
C ASN A 167 2.77 31.08 4.91
N GLY A 168 3.48 32.17 5.12
CA GLY A 168 4.83 32.35 4.59
C GLY A 168 4.86 32.34 3.06
N LEU A 169 5.37 31.25 2.46
CA LEU A 169 5.65 31.15 1.02
C LEU A 169 4.55 30.44 0.20
N TYR A 170 3.51 29.91 0.85
CA TYR A 170 2.46 29.16 0.14
C TYR A 170 1.05 29.67 0.41
N GLY A 171 0.19 29.46 -0.59
CA GLY A 171 -1.23 29.79 -0.55
C GLY A 171 -2.07 28.64 0.01
N ILE A 172 -3.12 29.00 0.74
CA ILE A 172 -4.09 28.08 1.32
C ILE A 172 -5.51 28.59 1.07
N ILE A 173 -6.44 27.68 0.81
CA ILE A 173 -7.88 27.94 0.80
C ILE A 173 -8.52 27.09 1.89
N TYR A 174 -9.27 27.72 2.79
CA TYR A 174 -10.08 27.06 3.80
C TYR A 174 -11.56 27.25 3.52
N LEU A 175 -12.34 26.19 3.72
CA LEU A 175 -13.79 26.25 3.84
C LEU A 175 -14.19 25.76 5.23
N TYR A 176 -15.19 26.42 5.80
CA TYR A 176 -15.70 26.16 7.14
C TYR A 176 -17.17 25.76 7.08
N ASP A 177 -17.58 24.87 7.97
CA ASP A 177 -18.96 24.42 8.10
C ASP A 177 -19.89 25.47 8.75
N ASP A 178 -21.19 25.28 8.63
CA ASP A 178 -22.22 26.15 9.19
C ASP A 178 -22.51 25.88 10.67
N ALA A 179 -22.50 24.62 11.12
CA ALA A 179 -22.92 24.24 12.47
C ALA A 179 -21.96 24.73 13.55
N ASN A 180 -20.66 24.56 13.34
CA ASN A 180 -19.62 24.83 14.35
C ASN A 180 -18.50 25.75 13.86
N SER A 181 -18.54 26.19 12.58
CA SER A 181 -17.42 26.89 11.93
C SER A 181 -16.10 26.10 11.96
N ASP A 182 -16.21 24.78 11.95
CA ASP A 182 -15.07 23.86 11.84
C ASP A 182 -14.53 23.85 10.42
N GLN A 183 -13.21 23.71 10.27
CA GLN A 183 -12.55 23.67 8.97
C GLN A 183 -12.78 22.30 8.32
N THR A 184 -13.62 22.23 7.29
CA THR A 184 -13.95 20.98 6.61
C THR A 184 -13.14 20.74 5.35
N VAL A 185 -12.61 21.80 4.72
CA VAL A 185 -11.78 21.68 3.51
C VAL A 185 -10.54 22.56 3.62
N ARG A 186 -9.40 22.00 3.22
CA ARG A 186 -8.14 22.72 3.05
C ARG A 186 -7.49 22.34 1.72
N LEU A 187 -7.24 23.33 0.87
CA LEU A 187 -6.38 23.20 -0.31
C LEU A 187 -5.11 24.01 -0.06
N ALA A 188 -3.94 23.39 -0.16
CA ALA A 188 -2.67 24.06 0.10
C ALA A 188 -1.59 23.68 -0.91
N GLY A 189 -0.78 24.66 -1.33
CA GLY A 189 0.44 24.41 -2.10
C GLY A 189 1.62 24.18 -1.17
N ASN A 190 1.69 23.05 -0.46
CA ASN A 190 2.78 22.82 0.49
C ASN A 190 4.13 22.70 -0.24
N SER A 191 5.08 23.59 0.07
CA SER A 191 6.36 23.69 -0.65
C SER A 191 7.23 22.44 -0.60
N SER A 192 6.98 21.50 0.33
CA SER A 192 7.76 20.27 0.49
C SER A 192 6.99 18.97 0.24
N SER A 193 5.70 19.02 -0.10
CA SER A 193 4.88 17.82 -0.34
C SER A 193 3.97 17.93 -1.58
N GLY A 194 4.20 18.94 -2.42
CA GLY A 194 3.34 19.27 -3.54
C GLY A 194 2.00 19.86 -3.08
N GLY A 195 1.02 19.83 -3.98
CA GLY A 195 -0.35 20.22 -3.64
C GLY A 195 -0.98 19.24 -2.66
N GLU A 196 -1.74 19.76 -1.70
CA GLU A 196 -2.49 18.98 -0.73
C GLU A 196 -3.97 19.37 -0.75
N LEU A 197 -4.85 18.36 -0.72
CA LEU A 197 -6.28 18.51 -0.47
C LEU A 197 -6.63 17.69 0.78
N ASN A 198 -7.12 18.36 1.82
CA ASN A 198 -7.66 17.72 3.01
C ASN A 198 -9.16 17.96 3.07
N LEU A 199 -9.89 16.87 3.28
CA LEU A 199 -11.29 16.87 3.67
C LEU A 199 -11.36 16.36 5.11
N TYR A 200 -11.88 17.17 6.00
CA TYR A 200 -12.03 16.83 7.41
C TYR A 200 -13.44 16.31 7.66
N GLN A 201 -13.61 15.52 8.72
CA GLN A 201 -14.91 15.13 9.23
C GLN A 201 -15.62 16.35 9.86
N GLU A 202 -16.90 16.18 10.21
CA GLU A 202 -17.73 17.24 10.80
C GLU A 202 -17.17 17.80 12.13
N ASP A 203 -16.32 17.03 12.81
CA ASP A 203 -15.65 17.39 14.07
C ASP A 203 -14.22 17.92 13.88
N ALA A 204 -13.87 18.32 12.65
CA ALA A 204 -12.53 18.77 12.23
C ALA A 204 -11.42 17.70 12.32
N THR A 205 -11.74 16.43 12.58
CA THR A 205 -10.74 15.35 12.51
C THR A 205 -10.45 14.96 11.05
N ALA A 206 -9.35 14.25 10.81
CA ALA A 206 -8.95 13.87 9.45
C ALA A 206 -9.96 12.90 8.83
N GLY A 207 -10.44 13.20 7.61
CA GLY A 207 -11.32 12.32 6.83
C GLY A 207 -10.61 11.76 5.60
N VAL A 208 -10.18 12.63 4.68
CA VAL A 208 -9.46 12.28 3.45
C VAL A 208 -8.28 13.22 3.23
N ASN A 209 -7.12 12.66 2.88
CA ASN A 209 -5.91 13.40 2.55
C ASN A 209 -5.40 12.95 1.17
N LEU A 210 -5.27 13.90 0.24
CA LEU A 210 -4.61 13.70 -1.05
C LEU A 210 -3.35 14.58 -1.08
N ARG A 211 -2.19 13.98 -1.35
CA ARG A 211 -0.93 14.70 -1.54
C ARG A 211 -0.38 14.40 -2.92
N GLY A 212 0.00 15.45 -3.65
CA GLY A 212 0.60 15.32 -4.98
C GLY A 212 2.03 14.76 -4.97
N GLY A 213 2.65 14.64 -3.79
CA GLY A 213 4.02 14.16 -3.67
C GLY A 213 5.05 15.25 -3.98
N SER A 214 6.30 14.84 -4.08
CA SER A 214 7.47 15.66 -4.37
C SER A 214 8.31 15.02 -5.47
N THR A 215 9.46 15.59 -5.78
CA THR A 215 10.41 14.97 -6.72
C THR A 215 11.08 13.71 -6.18
N VAL A 216 10.96 13.42 -4.88
CA VAL A 216 11.61 12.28 -4.21
C VAL A 216 10.63 11.30 -3.57
N ASN A 217 9.39 11.73 -3.32
CA ASN A 217 8.33 10.90 -2.77
C ASN A 217 7.10 11.04 -3.66
N GLY A 218 6.48 9.94 -4.05
CA GLY A 218 5.26 9.85 -4.84
C GLY A 218 4.02 10.44 -4.15
N ALA A 219 2.93 10.44 -4.90
CA ALA A 219 1.64 10.90 -4.42
C ALA A 219 1.02 9.88 -3.45
N THR A 220 0.24 10.38 -2.50
CA THR A 220 -0.47 9.54 -1.53
C THR A 220 -1.95 9.92 -1.44
N LEU A 221 -2.76 8.89 -1.21
CA LEU A 221 -4.17 9.02 -0.83
C LEU A 221 -4.34 8.30 0.51
N SER A 222 -4.94 8.95 1.50
CA SER A 222 -5.29 8.33 2.78
C SER A 222 -6.72 8.68 3.16
N MET A 223 -7.51 7.67 3.50
CA MET A 223 -8.86 7.82 4.03
C MET A 223 -8.90 7.25 5.44
N TYR A 224 -9.50 8.01 6.34
CA TYR A 224 -9.51 7.78 7.76
C TYR A 224 -10.87 7.24 8.20
N SER A 225 -10.88 6.36 9.20
CA SER A 225 -12.11 5.95 9.87
C SER A 225 -12.65 7.08 10.75
N ALA A 226 -13.88 6.92 11.23
CA ALA A 226 -14.47 7.85 12.20
C ALA A 226 -13.61 8.06 13.46
N ALA A 227 -12.76 7.10 13.82
CA ALA A 227 -11.85 7.19 14.97
C ALA A 227 -10.53 7.93 14.65
N GLY A 228 -10.33 8.40 13.42
CA GLY A 228 -9.15 9.18 13.00
C GLY A 228 -7.93 8.34 12.61
N SER A 229 -8.07 7.04 12.38
CA SER A 229 -6.99 6.17 11.89
C SER A 229 -7.12 5.93 10.38
N PRO A 230 -6.02 5.95 9.59
CA PRO A 230 -6.10 5.63 8.17
C PRO A 230 -6.45 4.15 7.98
N THR A 231 -7.50 3.87 7.22
CA THR A 231 -7.97 2.50 6.95
C THR A 231 -7.87 2.11 5.48
N ILE A 232 -7.87 3.11 4.59
CA ILE A 232 -7.60 2.94 3.16
C ILE A 232 -6.42 3.85 2.82
N SER A 233 -5.39 3.32 2.19
CA SER A 233 -4.28 4.14 1.68
C SER A 233 -3.72 3.62 0.37
N LEU A 234 -3.39 4.55 -0.53
CA LEU A 234 -2.61 4.30 -1.73
C LEU A 234 -1.33 5.13 -1.65
N ASP A 235 -0.20 4.48 -1.90
CA ASP A 235 1.12 5.12 -1.93
C ASP A 235 1.85 4.74 -3.22
N ALA A 236 2.18 5.76 -4.02
CA ALA A 236 2.77 5.58 -5.33
C ALA A 236 4.23 5.10 -5.32
N ASP A 237 4.95 5.21 -4.20
CA ASP A 237 6.34 4.74 -4.09
C ASP A 237 6.46 3.32 -3.58
N LEU A 238 5.45 2.86 -2.83
CA LEU A 238 5.46 1.53 -2.26
C LEU A 238 5.15 0.48 -3.32
N THR A 239 5.69 -0.71 -3.11
CA THR A 239 5.38 -1.90 -3.92
C THR A 239 4.84 -3.01 -3.03
N GLY A 240 4.12 -3.95 -3.63
CA GLY A 240 3.51 -5.07 -2.90
C GLY A 240 2.28 -4.65 -2.08
N THR A 241 1.99 -5.41 -1.03
CA THR A 241 0.75 -5.27 -0.23
C THR A 241 0.66 -3.96 0.55
N SER A 242 1.78 -3.29 0.81
CA SER A 242 1.79 -1.99 1.49
C SER A 242 1.48 -0.81 0.57
N ALA A 243 1.48 -1.00 -0.75
CA ALA A 243 1.19 0.06 -1.73
C ALA A 243 -0.31 0.41 -1.80
N ALA A 244 -1.16 -0.58 -1.53
CA ALA A 244 -2.61 -0.43 -1.47
C ALA A 244 -3.12 -1.15 -0.22
N VAL A 245 -3.41 -0.38 0.82
CA VAL A 245 -3.99 -0.89 2.06
C VAL A 245 -5.49 -0.66 2.00
N LEU A 246 -6.24 -1.73 2.22
CA LEU A 246 -7.69 -1.73 2.38
C LEU A 246 -8.05 -2.35 3.76
N PRO A 247 -9.24 -2.07 4.30
CA PRO A 247 -9.72 -2.73 5.51
C PRO A 247 -9.78 -4.26 5.35
N ALA A 248 -9.82 -4.98 6.47
CA ALA A 248 -10.12 -6.41 6.45
C ALA A 248 -11.49 -6.64 5.80
N ASP A 249 -11.61 -7.72 5.02
CA ASP A 249 -12.84 -8.11 4.32
C ASP A 249 -13.40 -7.00 3.39
N ALA A 250 -12.54 -6.12 2.87
CA ALA A 250 -12.94 -4.99 2.03
C ALA A 250 -13.28 -5.34 0.57
N ILE A 251 -12.95 -6.56 0.13
CA ILE A 251 -13.24 -7.04 -1.24
C ILE A 251 -14.56 -7.80 -1.21
N SER A 252 -15.49 -7.41 -2.09
CA SER A 252 -16.81 -8.05 -2.13
C SER A 252 -16.71 -9.52 -2.56
N ASP A 253 -17.55 -10.40 -2.00
CA ASP A 253 -17.70 -11.77 -2.49
C ASP A 253 -18.02 -11.84 -4.00
N LEU A 254 -18.67 -10.80 -4.56
CA LEU A 254 -18.89 -10.69 -6.01
C LEU A 254 -17.61 -10.37 -6.79
N GLU A 255 -16.68 -9.64 -6.20
CA GLU A 255 -15.34 -9.40 -6.77
C GLU A 255 -14.45 -10.65 -6.66
N ILE A 256 -14.75 -11.55 -5.72
CA ILE A 256 -14.12 -12.87 -5.56
C ILE A 256 -14.88 -13.96 -6.36
N ALA A 257 -16.05 -13.66 -6.95
CA ALA A 257 -16.90 -14.66 -7.61
C ALA A 257 -16.26 -15.32 -8.84
N ASP A 258 -15.21 -14.72 -9.39
CA ASP A 258 -14.38 -15.34 -10.42
C ASP A 258 -13.35 -16.34 -9.85
N GLU A 259 -13.22 -16.56 -8.54
CA GLU A 259 -12.25 -17.50 -7.94
C GLU A 259 -12.91 -18.75 -7.31
N PRO A 260 -13.55 -19.65 -8.07
CA PRO A 260 -14.03 -20.91 -7.50
C PRO A 260 -12.84 -21.76 -7.04
N GLY A 261 -12.57 -21.72 -5.73
CA GLY A 261 -11.46 -22.43 -5.11
C GLY A 261 -11.64 -23.94 -5.05
N VAL A 262 -12.87 -24.46 -5.10
CA VAL A 262 -13.15 -25.91 -4.94
C VAL A 262 -14.39 -26.42 -5.69
N ALA A 263 -14.34 -27.68 -6.15
CA ALA A 263 -15.50 -28.43 -6.63
C ALA A 263 -15.38 -29.90 -6.19
N SER A 264 -16.48 -30.57 -5.86
CA SER A 264 -16.43 -31.98 -5.47
C SER A 264 -17.61 -32.81 -5.98
N ASN A 265 -17.41 -34.11 -6.05
CA ASN A 265 -18.43 -35.13 -6.29
C ASN A 265 -18.21 -36.30 -5.32
N ALA A 266 -19.28 -36.92 -4.85
CA ALA A 266 -19.22 -38.09 -3.98
C ALA A 266 -20.27 -39.11 -4.42
N ASN A 267 -19.94 -40.39 -4.31
CA ASN A 267 -20.85 -41.49 -4.60
C ASN A 267 -20.59 -42.67 -3.65
N SER A 268 -21.62 -43.09 -2.92
CA SER A 268 -21.57 -44.28 -2.08
C SER A 268 -21.95 -45.57 -2.81
N ASP A 269 -22.58 -45.46 -4.00
CA ASP A 269 -22.94 -46.63 -4.78
C ASP A 269 -21.70 -47.30 -5.39
N GLY A 270 -21.77 -48.63 -5.50
CA GLY A 270 -20.69 -49.45 -6.04
C GLY A 270 -20.53 -49.28 -7.55
N VAL A 271 -19.32 -48.88 -7.98
CA VAL A 271 -18.93 -48.84 -9.39
C VAL A 271 -18.01 -50.02 -9.71
N ALA A 272 -18.44 -50.90 -10.61
CA ALA A 272 -17.69 -52.10 -10.96
C ALA A 272 -16.50 -51.81 -11.88
N ILE A 273 -15.32 -52.30 -11.50
CA ILE A 273 -14.09 -52.32 -12.31
C ILE A 273 -13.92 -53.77 -12.80
N ALA A 274 -14.61 -54.06 -13.90
CA ALA A 274 -14.81 -55.42 -14.39
C ALA A 274 -13.88 -55.84 -15.55
N SER A 275 -13.13 -54.90 -16.13
CA SER A 275 -12.35 -55.15 -17.34
C SER A 275 -11.02 -54.40 -17.34
N THR A 276 -10.21 -54.67 -18.37
CA THR A 276 -8.98 -53.93 -18.66
C THR A 276 -9.24 -52.58 -19.31
N ALA A 277 -10.49 -52.22 -19.59
CA ALA A 277 -10.87 -50.87 -19.97
C ALA A 277 -11.13 -50.02 -18.72
N LEU A 278 -10.74 -48.74 -18.79
CA LEU A 278 -10.94 -47.78 -17.71
C LEU A 278 -12.43 -47.58 -17.40
N ALA A 279 -12.79 -47.85 -16.16
CA ALA A 279 -14.08 -47.50 -15.59
C ALA A 279 -14.01 -46.10 -14.97
N ILE A 280 -15.00 -45.26 -15.28
CA ILE A 280 -15.17 -43.96 -14.61
C ILE A 280 -15.85 -44.23 -13.26
N ILE A 281 -15.09 -44.14 -12.18
CA ILE A 281 -15.61 -44.27 -10.80
C ILE A 281 -16.37 -42.99 -10.45
N LEU A 282 -15.74 -41.84 -10.70
CA LEU A 282 -16.35 -40.52 -10.53
C LEU A 282 -15.82 -39.55 -11.58
N SER A 283 -16.61 -38.53 -11.90
CA SER A 283 -16.15 -37.37 -12.65
C SER A 283 -16.65 -36.09 -12.00
N ARG A 284 -15.88 -35.01 -12.14
CA ARG A 284 -16.31 -33.67 -11.71
C ARG A 284 -15.73 -32.60 -12.62
N THR A 285 -16.55 -31.61 -12.93
CA THR A 285 -16.14 -30.41 -13.66
C THR A 285 -15.93 -29.25 -12.69
N ILE A 286 -14.85 -28.50 -12.87
CA ILE A 286 -14.60 -27.20 -12.26
C ILE A 286 -14.47 -26.15 -13.38
N THR A 287 -15.16 -25.02 -13.25
CA THR A 287 -15.01 -23.89 -14.18
C THR A 287 -14.03 -22.92 -13.56
N VAL A 288 -12.88 -22.69 -14.19
CA VAL A 288 -11.82 -21.82 -13.67
C VAL A 288 -11.78 -20.49 -14.45
N PRO A 289 -11.49 -19.35 -13.80
CA PRO A 289 -11.55 -18.02 -14.44
C PRO A 289 -10.40 -17.76 -15.42
N ALA A 290 -9.24 -18.34 -15.13
CA ALA A 290 -7.99 -18.10 -15.81
C ALA A 290 -7.19 -19.40 -15.89
N ALA A 291 -6.17 -19.42 -16.75
CA ALA A 291 -5.23 -20.53 -16.76
C ALA A 291 -4.53 -20.65 -15.39
N GLY A 292 -4.34 -21.87 -14.90
CA GLY A 292 -3.78 -22.13 -13.57
C GLY A 292 -3.59 -23.62 -13.32
N TYR A 293 -3.69 -24.03 -12.05
CA TYR A 293 -3.51 -25.42 -11.64
C TYR A 293 -4.74 -25.93 -10.88
N VAL A 294 -5.06 -27.21 -11.05
CA VAL A 294 -6.08 -27.90 -10.26
C VAL A 294 -5.44 -29.10 -9.57
N LEU A 295 -5.49 -29.14 -8.24
CA LEU A 295 -5.19 -30.33 -7.45
C LEU A 295 -6.44 -31.18 -7.41
N VAL A 296 -6.33 -32.38 -7.95
CA VAL A 296 -7.38 -33.40 -7.98
C VAL A 296 -7.07 -34.41 -6.90
N LEU A 297 -8.02 -34.66 -6.01
CA LEU A 297 -7.94 -35.60 -4.91
C LEU A 297 -9.06 -36.61 -5.08
N GLY A 298 -8.72 -37.86 -5.39
CA GLY A 298 -9.64 -38.98 -5.40
C GLY A 298 -9.47 -39.83 -4.16
N THR A 299 -10.56 -40.33 -3.59
CA THR A 299 -10.54 -41.39 -2.59
C THR A 299 -11.63 -42.40 -2.91
N THR A 300 -11.37 -43.68 -2.72
CA THR A 300 -12.39 -44.73 -2.89
C THR A 300 -12.12 -45.90 -1.96
N GLN A 301 -13.18 -46.51 -1.43
CA GLN A 301 -13.11 -47.81 -0.82
C GLN A 301 -13.16 -48.87 -1.92
N PHE A 302 -12.06 -49.55 -2.11
CA PHE A 302 -11.88 -50.54 -3.15
C PHE A 302 -12.04 -51.95 -2.59
N GLU A 303 -13.02 -52.68 -3.10
CA GLU A 303 -13.33 -54.05 -2.71
C GLU A 303 -13.00 -55.04 -3.84
N VAL A 304 -12.18 -56.05 -3.53
CA VAL A 304 -11.79 -57.12 -4.44
C VAL A 304 -12.28 -58.45 -3.87
N THR A 305 -13.08 -59.18 -4.63
CA THR A 305 -13.34 -60.59 -4.33
C THR A 305 -12.25 -61.43 -4.98
N HIS A 306 -11.43 -62.10 -4.18
CA HIS A 306 -10.24 -62.82 -4.61
C HIS A 306 -10.47 -64.34 -4.60
N VAL A 307 -9.77 -65.05 -5.49
CA VAL A 307 -9.73 -66.52 -5.54
C VAL A 307 -8.30 -66.99 -5.36
N THR A 308 -8.07 -67.92 -4.43
CA THR A 308 -6.73 -68.48 -4.22
C THR A 308 -6.18 -69.06 -5.52
N GLY A 309 -4.92 -68.71 -5.83
CA GLY A 309 -4.23 -69.13 -7.04
C GLY A 309 -4.30 -68.13 -8.20
N THR A 310 -5.08 -67.04 -8.11
CA THR A 310 -5.09 -65.95 -9.11
C THR A 310 -4.44 -64.69 -8.54
N SER A 311 -3.74 -63.88 -9.35
CA SER A 311 -3.30 -62.55 -8.91
C SER A 311 -4.29 -61.52 -9.42
N ASP A 312 -4.77 -60.62 -8.55
CA ASP A 312 -5.72 -59.58 -8.92
C ASP A 312 -5.09 -58.20 -8.77
N THR A 313 -4.75 -57.59 -9.91
CA THR A 313 -4.06 -56.30 -9.97
C THR A 313 -4.93 -55.25 -10.64
N TYR A 314 -5.03 -54.08 -9.99
CA TYR A 314 -5.81 -52.94 -10.46
C TYR A 314 -5.01 -51.65 -10.37
N ASN A 315 -5.27 -50.75 -11.32
CA ASN A 315 -4.80 -49.38 -11.31
C ASN A 315 -5.95 -48.46 -10.95
N ILE A 316 -5.73 -47.57 -9.99
CA ILE A 316 -6.69 -46.54 -9.62
C ILE A 316 -5.96 -45.21 -9.59
N GLY A 317 -6.48 -44.21 -10.31
CA GLY A 317 -5.79 -42.94 -10.45
C GLY A 317 -6.74 -41.80 -10.80
N VAL A 318 -6.19 -40.59 -10.79
CA VAL A 318 -6.91 -39.39 -11.24
C VAL A 318 -6.40 -38.94 -12.60
N SER A 319 -7.29 -38.39 -13.42
CA SER A 319 -6.94 -37.97 -14.78
C SER A 319 -7.75 -36.78 -15.26
N GLY A 320 -7.16 -35.99 -16.15
CA GLY A 320 -7.86 -35.00 -16.98
C GLY A 320 -8.49 -35.60 -18.25
N SER A 321 -8.31 -36.90 -18.49
CA SER A 321 -8.91 -37.64 -19.61
C SER A 321 -9.79 -38.78 -19.07
N SER A 322 -10.89 -39.08 -19.75
CA SER A 322 -11.77 -40.20 -19.38
C SER A 322 -11.25 -41.56 -19.86
N THR A 323 -10.20 -41.60 -20.68
CA THR A 323 -9.74 -42.81 -21.36
C THR A 323 -8.26 -43.11 -21.17
N ALA A 324 -7.57 -42.38 -20.29
CA ALA A 324 -6.16 -42.60 -20.00
C ALA A 324 -5.82 -42.23 -18.56
N LEU A 325 -4.97 -43.02 -17.91
CA LEU A 325 -4.33 -42.67 -16.65
C LEU A 325 -2.92 -42.09 -16.91
N PRO A 326 -2.53 -40.99 -16.24
CA PRO A 326 -1.15 -40.52 -16.25
C PRO A 326 -0.21 -41.53 -15.58
N VAL A 327 1.00 -41.68 -16.10
CA VAL A 327 2.03 -42.66 -15.64
C VAL A 327 2.51 -42.50 -14.19
N ASN A 328 2.17 -41.39 -13.54
CA ASN A 328 2.65 -41.04 -12.19
C ASN A 328 1.52 -40.64 -11.24
N GLN A 329 0.25 -40.76 -11.66
CA GLN A 329 -0.92 -40.45 -10.83
C GLN A 329 -1.85 -41.66 -10.67
N ASP A 330 -1.34 -42.85 -11.01
CA ASP A 330 -1.97 -44.15 -10.81
C ASP A 330 -1.33 -44.90 -9.63
N LEU A 331 -2.19 -45.51 -8.83
CA LEU A 331 -1.80 -46.36 -7.70
C LEU A 331 -2.09 -47.81 -8.07
N PHE A 332 -1.04 -48.63 -8.06
CA PHE A 332 -1.15 -50.07 -8.21
C PHE A 332 -1.64 -50.70 -6.91
N THR A 333 -2.66 -51.54 -7.01
CA THR A 333 -3.12 -52.38 -5.91
C THR A 333 -3.21 -53.84 -6.35
N THR A 334 -2.58 -54.73 -5.60
CA THR A 334 -2.46 -56.14 -5.94
C THR A 334 -2.88 -57.01 -4.75
N VAL A 335 -3.75 -57.97 -5.01
CA VAL A 335 -4.02 -59.10 -4.11
C VAL A 335 -3.25 -60.31 -4.65
N ILE A 336 -2.25 -60.78 -3.89
CA ILE A 336 -1.34 -61.84 -4.32
C ILE A 336 -2.02 -63.22 -4.33
N ALA A 337 -1.61 -64.09 -5.26
CA ALA A 337 -2.24 -65.40 -5.47
C ALA A 337 -2.20 -66.37 -4.28
N ALA A 338 -1.30 -66.17 -3.33
CA ALA A 338 -1.18 -67.02 -2.15
C ALA A 338 -2.27 -66.78 -1.10
N LEU A 339 -3.06 -65.71 -1.24
CA LEU A 339 -4.09 -65.36 -0.26
C LEU A 339 -5.32 -66.29 -0.38
N PRO A 340 -6.00 -66.59 0.75
CA PRO A 340 -7.25 -67.34 0.73
C PRO A 340 -8.35 -66.69 -0.11
N THR A 341 -9.22 -67.50 -0.72
CA THR A 341 -10.42 -67.02 -1.39
C THR A 341 -11.28 -66.24 -0.39
N GLY A 342 -11.63 -65.01 -0.75
CA GLY A 342 -12.35 -64.10 0.15
C GLY A 342 -12.41 -62.68 -0.38
N THR A 343 -13.08 -61.80 0.36
CA THR A 343 -13.21 -60.38 -0.01
C THR A 343 -12.17 -59.56 0.73
N TYR A 344 -11.43 -58.76 -0.02
CA TYR A 344 -10.40 -57.86 0.49
C TYR A 344 -10.82 -56.43 0.22
N GLN A 345 -10.79 -55.59 1.25
CA GLN A 345 -11.09 -54.17 1.15
C GLN A 345 -9.83 -53.35 1.42
N LYS A 346 -9.67 -52.26 0.67
CA LYS A 346 -8.58 -51.30 0.83
C LYS A 346 -9.08 -49.91 0.45
N VAL A 347 -8.62 -48.88 1.15
CA VAL A 347 -8.85 -47.48 0.72
C VAL A 347 -7.70 -47.05 -0.18
N VAL A 348 -8.03 -46.43 -1.31
CA VAL A 348 -7.05 -45.91 -2.27
C VAL A 348 -7.32 -44.43 -2.49
N SER A 349 -6.27 -43.60 -2.40
CA SER A 349 -6.37 -42.15 -2.42
C SER A 349 -5.42 -41.51 -3.45
N PRO A 350 -5.68 -41.66 -4.76
CA PRO A 350 -4.87 -41.02 -5.78
C PRO A 350 -5.07 -39.51 -5.76
N HIS A 351 -4.01 -38.77 -6.05
CA HIS A 351 -4.08 -37.34 -6.29
C HIS A 351 -3.28 -36.98 -7.53
N GLY A 352 -3.38 -35.74 -8.00
CA GLY A 352 -2.57 -35.24 -9.10
C GLY A 352 -2.78 -33.74 -9.28
N LEU A 353 -1.73 -33.03 -9.68
CA LEU A 353 -1.79 -31.61 -10.00
C LEU A 353 -1.82 -31.46 -11.52
N PHE A 354 -2.80 -30.71 -12.04
CA PHE A 354 -3.02 -30.57 -13.48
C PHE A 354 -2.99 -29.09 -13.89
N VAL A 355 -2.33 -28.79 -15.00
CA VAL A 355 -2.40 -27.46 -15.64
C VAL A 355 -3.70 -27.36 -16.42
N VAL A 356 -4.45 -26.28 -16.21
CA VAL A 356 -5.76 -26.07 -16.86
C VAL A 356 -5.83 -24.72 -17.56
N PRO A 357 -6.49 -24.63 -18.74
CA PRO A 357 -6.90 -23.36 -19.32
C PRO A 357 -8.12 -22.77 -18.57
N ALA A 358 -8.40 -21.49 -18.81
CA ALA A 358 -9.65 -20.86 -18.41
C ALA A 358 -10.87 -21.62 -18.97
N GLY A 359 -11.96 -21.67 -18.20
CA GLY A 359 -13.21 -22.34 -18.56
C GLY A 359 -13.43 -23.67 -17.85
N ALA A 360 -14.34 -24.49 -18.38
CA ALA A 360 -14.74 -25.75 -17.78
C ALA A 360 -13.71 -26.85 -18.03
N ASN A 361 -13.21 -27.45 -16.95
CA ASN A 361 -12.26 -28.56 -16.96
C ASN A 361 -12.83 -29.74 -16.18
N THR A 362 -12.90 -30.92 -16.82
CA THR A 362 -13.44 -32.15 -16.20
C THR A 362 -12.33 -33.10 -15.83
N PHE A 363 -12.38 -33.58 -14.60
CA PHE A 363 -11.46 -34.57 -14.05
C PHE A 363 -12.18 -35.83 -13.65
N TYR A 364 -11.45 -36.93 -13.63
CA TYR A 364 -11.97 -38.27 -13.46
C TYR A 364 -11.18 -39.02 -12.40
N LEU A 365 -11.88 -39.77 -11.55
CA LEU A 365 -11.32 -40.88 -10.77
C LEU A 365 -11.58 -42.14 -11.58
N LEU A 366 -10.52 -42.81 -12.03
CA LEU A 366 -10.59 -43.95 -12.92
C LEU A 366 -10.02 -45.20 -12.25
N GLY A 367 -10.56 -46.35 -12.65
CA GLY A 367 -10.03 -47.66 -12.26
C GLY A 367 -10.00 -48.64 -13.44
N GLU A 368 -8.94 -49.42 -13.57
CA GLU A 368 -8.83 -50.51 -14.55
C GLU A 368 -8.18 -51.75 -13.94
N LYS A 369 -8.41 -52.90 -14.59
CA LYS A 369 -7.73 -54.16 -14.28
C LYS A 369 -6.46 -54.32 -15.15
N VAL A 370 -5.32 -54.65 -14.56
CA VAL A 370 -4.02 -54.70 -15.27
C VAL A 370 -3.75 -56.05 -15.96
N ALA A 371 -4.06 -57.19 -15.34
CA ALA A 371 -4.00 -58.52 -15.99
C ALA A 371 -4.76 -59.63 -15.21
N SER A 372 -5.58 -60.43 -15.95
CA SER A 372 -6.18 -61.80 -15.77
C SER A 372 -6.19 -62.48 -14.37
N THR A 373 -7.24 -63.16 -13.84
CA THR A 373 -8.13 -64.17 -14.49
C THR A 373 -9.41 -64.52 -13.70
N SER A 374 -9.79 -63.84 -12.61
CA SER A 374 -11.15 -64.03 -12.06
C SER A 374 -11.56 -62.90 -11.12
N VAL A 375 -12.84 -62.56 -11.19
CA VAL A 375 -13.61 -61.60 -10.39
C VAL A 375 -13.37 -60.10 -10.63
N ASN A 376 -14.47 -59.37 -10.46
CA ASN A 376 -14.62 -57.92 -10.59
C ASN A 376 -14.29 -57.26 -9.24
N ALA A 377 -13.61 -56.12 -9.28
CA ALA A 377 -13.55 -55.25 -8.12
C ALA A 377 -14.66 -54.21 -8.18
N THR A 378 -15.03 -53.66 -7.03
CA THR A 378 -16.04 -52.60 -6.93
C THR A 378 -15.51 -51.46 -6.08
N ALA A 379 -15.66 -50.24 -6.58
CA ALA A 379 -15.34 -49.00 -5.89
C ALA A 379 -16.59 -48.47 -5.20
N PHE A 380 -16.57 -48.36 -3.87
CA PHE A 380 -17.61 -47.81 -3.01
C PHE A 380 -17.12 -46.52 -2.34
N ASP A 381 -18.04 -45.75 -1.76
CA ASP A 381 -17.75 -44.57 -0.93
C ASP A 381 -16.64 -43.69 -1.53
N SER A 382 -16.84 -43.33 -2.79
CA SER A 382 -15.87 -42.59 -3.58
C SER A 382 -16.08 -41.09 -3.42
N GLN A 383 -14.99 -40.33 -3.33
CA GLN A 383 -14.96 -38.87 -3.28
C GLN A 383 -13.96 -38.37 -4.32
N LEU A 384 -14.34 -37.33 -5.06
CA LEU A 384 -13.46 -36.60 -5.96
C LEU A 384 -13.56 -35.11 -5.63
N SER A 385 -12.46 -34.53 -5.17
CA SER A 385 -12.35 -33.11 -4.81
C SER A 385 -11.33 -32.42 -5.71
N LEU A 386 -11.68 -31.26 -6.23
CA LEU A 386 -10.89 -30.41 -7.11
C LEU A 386 -10.61 -29.11 -6.37
N VAL A 387 -9.35 -28.68 -6.32
CA VAL A 387 -8.92 -27.42 -5.70
C VAL A 387 -8.16 -26.60 -6.73
N TYR A 388 -8.60 -25.38 -7.01
CA TYR A 388 -7.99 -24.50 -8.02
C TYR A 388 -6.97 -23.55 -7.39
N PHE A 389 -5.84 -23.38 -8.08
CA PHE A 389 -4.78 -22.42 -7.77
C PHE A 389 -4.57 -21.49 -8.97
N PRO A 390 -4.91 -20.19 -8.86
CA PRO A 390 -4.90 -19.27 -10.00
C PRO A 390 -3.50 -18.93 -10.50
N THR A 391 -2.50 -18.91 -9.63
CA THR A 391 -1.10 -18.68 -10.00
C THR A 391 -0.17 -19.61 -9.24
N ALA A 392 0.98 -19.90 -9.82
CA ALA A 392 2.09 -20.46 -9.06
C ALA A 392 2.63 -19.35 -8.14
N TYR A 393 2.21 -19.32 -6.88
CA TYR A 393 2.80 -18.41 -5.91
C TYR A 393 4.28 -18.79 -5.70
N GLY A 394 5.21 -17.95 -6.16
CA GLY A 394 6.67 -18.12 -6.02
C GLY A 394 7.36 -18.78 -7.23
N THR A 395 8.69 -18.96 -7.15
CA THR A 395 9.51 -19.63 -8.17
C THR A 395 9.28 -21.14 -8.10
N VAL A 396 8.15 -21.61 -8.64
CA VAL A 396 7.85 -23.05 -8.69
C VAL A 396 8.59 -23.64 -9.90
N VAL A 397 9.64 -24.41 -9.64
CA VAL A 397 10.24 -25.29 -10.67
C VAL A 397 9.16 -26.28 -11.07
N GLY A 398 8.68 -26.19 -12.33
CA GLY A 398 7.64 -27.09 -12.83
C GLY A 398 8.08 -28.55 -12.69
N THR A 399 7.40 -29.31 -11.85
CA THR A 399 7.59 -30.77 -11.71
C THR A 399 7.00 -31.57 -12.87
N PHE A 400 6.41 -30.89 -13.86
CA PHE A 400 5.92 -31.48 -15.10
C PHE A 400 7.08 -31.81 -16.05
N GLN A 401 7.86 -32.85 -15.75
CA GLN A 401 8.66 -33.48 -16.79
C GLN A 401 7.74 -34.33 -17.66
N ASN A 402 7.33 -33.78 -18.80
CA ASN A 402 6.88 -34.57 -19.93
C ASN A 402 8.02 -35.55 -20.28
N SER A 403 7.74 -36.83 -20.19
CA SER A 403 8.60 -37.90 -20.71
C SER A 403 8.61 -37.81 -22.24
N ALA A 404 9.44 -36.92 -22.80
CA ALA A 404 9.71 -36.86 -24.23
C ALA A 404 11.17 -36.47 -24.47
N SER A 405 11.95 -37.48 -24.88
CA SER A 405 13.31 -37.45 -25.44
C SER A 405 14.41 -36.75 -24.63
N GLU A 406 15.35 -37.58 -24.18
CA GLU A 406 16.72 -37.19 -23.85
C GLU A 406 17.33 -36.36 -24.98
N GLN A 407 17.49 -35.06 -24.77
CA GLN A 407 18.54 -34.31 -25.42
C GLN A 407 19.17 -33.37 -24.39
N ASP A 408 20.36 -33.80 -23.98
CA ASP A 408 21.36 -33.09 -23.22
C ASP A 408 21.58 -31.69 -23.81
N ASP A 409 21.09 -30.66 -23.12
CA ASP A 409 21.62 -29.31 -23.25
C ASP A 409 21.93 -28.78 -21.85
N GLY A 410 23.18 -28.40 -21.69
CA GLY A 410 23.79 -28.08 -20.40
C GLY A 410 23.20 -26.81 -19.78
N ALA A 411 23.30 -26.77 -18.45
CA ALA A 411 22.93 -25.68 -17.53
C ALA A 411 21.44 -25.64 -17.12
N ILE A 412 21.14 -26.21 -15.96
CA ILE A 412 21.05 -25.48 -14.68
C ILE A 412 21.17 -26.53 -13.56
N ASP A 413 22.03 -26.23 -12.60
CA ASP A 413 22.36 -27.01 -11.41
C ASP A 413 21.10 -27.29 -10.57
N ALA A 414 20.61 -28.53 -10.61
CA ALA A 414 19.56 -29.00 -9.73
C ALA A 414 20.22 -29.75 -8.57
N PRO A 415 20.11 -29.28 -7.31
CA PRO A 415 20.80 -29.88 -6.16
C PRO A 415 20.32 -31.30 -5.83
N ASP A 416 19.26 -31.78 -6.49
CA ASP A 416 18.69 -33.12 -6.29
C ASP A 416 18.96 -34.09 -7.45
N ARG A 417 19.67 -33.70 -8.51
CA ARG A 417 19.99 -34.61 -9.63
C ARG A 417 21.01 -35.69 -9.30
N GLU A 418 21.78 -35.56 -8.21
CA GLU A 418 22.66 -36.63 -7.74
C GLU A 418 22.02 -37.57 -6.69
N ARG A 419 20.82 -37.26 -6.19
CA ARG A 419 20.16 -38.09 -5.15
C ARG A 419 19.22 -39.16 -5.68
N ALA A 420 18.76 -39.06 -6.93
CA ALA A 420 17.87 -40.07 -7.52
C ALA A 420 18.60 -41.38 -7.89
N ALA A 421 19.92 -41.34 -8.12
CA ALA A 421 20.73 -42.54 -8.31
C ALA A 421 21.08 -43.25 -6.98
N SER A 422 20.95 -42.57 -5.83
CA SER A 422 21.38 -43.12 -4.54
C SER A 422 20.26 -43.77 -3.71
N MET A 423 18.99 -43.79 -4.17
CA MET A 423 17.87 -44.41 -3.44
C MET A 423 17.27 -45.66 -4.12
N ARG A 424 17.93 -46.18 -5.16
CA ARG A 424 17.74 -47.57 -5.60
C ARG A 424 19.05 -48.33 -5.41
N GLN A 425 19.59 -48.33 -4.19
CA GLN A 425 20.47 -49.44 -3.83
C GLN A 425 19.59 -50.69 -3.74
N HIS A 426 19.56 -51.45 -4.83
CA HIS A 426 19.38 -52.88 -4.71
C HIS A 426 20.39 -53.33 -3.65
N LEU A 427 19.95 -54.01 -2.58
CA LEU A 427 20.89 -54.67 -1.69
C LEU A 427 21.80 -55.52 -2.59
N THR A 428 23.09 -55.19 -2.63
CA THR A 428 24.02 -55.96 -3.44
C THR A 428 24.04 -57.38 -2.91
N ASP A 429 24.20 -58.37 -3.78
CA ASP A 429 24.29 -59.78 -3.36
C ASP A 429 25.38 -59.97 -2.28
N GLU A 430 26.39 -59.12 -2.27
CA GLU A 430 27.44 -59.04 -1.26
C GLU A 430 26.95 -58.55 0.11
N ALA A 431 26.05 -57.56 0.17
CA ALA A 431 25.45 -57.08 1.41
C ALA A 431 24.52 -58.15 2.03
N VAL A 432 23.73 -58.83 1.18
CA VAL A 432 22.90 -59.97 1.61
C VAL A 432 23.76 -61.14 2.09
N SER A 433 24.86 -61.43 1.40
CA SER A 433 25.80 -62.49 1.79
C SER A 433 26.55 -62.17 3.08
N ALA A 434 26.89 -60.90 3.32
CA ALA A 434 27.51 -60.46 4.56
C ALA A 434 26.57 -60.58 5.76
N GLU A 435 25.31 -60.17 5.61
CA GLU A 435 24.29 -60.31 6.66
C GLU A 435 23.99 -61.79 6.97
N GLN A 436 23.93 -62.64 5.93
CA GLN A 436 23.78 -64.10 6.11
C GLN A 436 25.00 -64.73 6.81
N ALA A 437 26.22 -64.28 6.49
CA ALA A 437 27.44 -64.75 7.15
C ALA A 437 27.48 -64.32 8.62
N GLU A 438 27.06 -63.09 8.93
CA GLU A 438 26.98 -62.59 10.31
C GLU A 438 25.92 -63.35 11.11
N ALA A 439 24.72 -63.56 10.54
CA ALA A 439 23.66 -64.37 11.14
C ALA A 439 24.08 -65.83 11.36
N ALA A 440 24.80 -66.43 10.40
CA ALA A 440 25.35 -67.77 10.53
C ALA A 440 26.40 -67.85 11.65
N SER A 441 27.28 -66.83 11.77
CA SER A 441 28.31 -66.76 12.81
C SER A 441 27.71 -66.62 14.22
N PHE A 442 26.64 -65.82 14.33
CA PHE A 442 25.91 -65.66 15.59
C PHE A 442 25.19 -66.96 15.97
N ASN A 443 24.58 -67.65 15.00
CA ASN A 443 23.90 -68.91 15.26
C ASN A 443 24.88 -70.05 15.59
N SER A 444 26.06 -70.10 14.95
CA SER A 444 27.11 -71.07 15.30
C SER A 444 27.69 -70.82 16.68
N ALA A 445 27.93 -69.56 17.05
CA ALA A 445 28.40 -69.21 18.40
C ALA A 445 27.37 -69.58 19.48
N ARG A 446 26.07 -69.39 19.21
CA ARG A 446 24.99 -69.85 20.10
C ARG A 446 24.98 -71.38 20.23
N LEU A 447 25.05 -72.10 19.12
CA LEU A 447 25.07 -73.57 19.09
C LEU A 447 26.30 -74.15 19.80
N GLU A 448 27.47 -73.54 19.65
CA GLU A 448 28.68 -73.97 20.38
C GLU A 448 28.54 -73.80 21.89
N LYS A 449 27.91 -72.70 22.33
CA LYS A 449 27.62 -72.48 23.74
C LYS A 449 26.63 -73.52 24.28
N GLU A 450 25.53 -73.76 23.56
CA GLU A 450 24.55 -74.80 23.94
C GLU A 450 25.18 -76.20 23.95
N LEU A 451 26.05 -76.52 22.99
CA LEU A 451 26.76 -77.80 22.94
C LEU A 451 27.76 -77.95 24.10
N ALA A 452 28.43 -76.87 24.50
CA ALA A 452 29.32 -76.86 25.66
C ALA A 452 28.54 -77.09 26.97
N GLU A 453 27.37 -76.45 27.13
CA GLU A 453 26.48 -76.68 28.26
C GLU A 453 25.97 -78.12 28.31
N ILE A 454 25.54 -78.68 27.18
CA ILE A 454 25.08 -80.08 27.09
C ILE A 454 26.21 -81.05 27.42
N LYS A 455 27.45 -80.81 26.94
CA LYS A 455 28.61 -81.64 27.28
C LYS A 455 28.94 -81.56 28.77
N ALA A 456 28.84 -80.39 29.39
CA ALA A 456 29.05 -80.22 30.82
C ALA A 456 27.97 -80.98 31.63
N GLN A 457 26.70 -80.86 31.25
CA GLN A 457 25.59 -81.61 31.87
C GLN A 457 25.78 -83.12 31.71
N ARG A 458 26.23 -83.58 30.55
CA ARG A 458 26.53 -85.00 30.31
C ARG A 458 27.67 -85.49 31.21
N ALA A 459 28.76 -84.74 31.34
CA ALA A 459 29.87 -85.10 32.22
C ALA A 459 29.45 -85.12 33.70
N GLU A 460 28.57 -84.21 34.12
CA GLU A 460 28.00 -84.21 35.47
C GLU A 460 27.11 -85.43 35.71
N LEU A 461 26.26 -85.79 34.74
CA LEU A 461 25.43 -86.99 34.79
C LEU A 461 26.29 -88.26 34.85
N GLU A 462 27.33 -88.36 34.03
CA GLU A 462 28.27 -89.50 34.05
C GLU A 462 29.01 -89.59 35.40
N ALA A 463 29.45 -88.47 35.97
CA ALA A 463 30.05 -88.44 37.31
C ALA A 463 29.05 -88.83 38.41
N ARG A 464 27.78 -88.45 38.27
CA ARG A 464 26.70 -88.82 39.20
C ARG A 464 26.37 -90.31 39.10
N ILE A 465 26.37 -90.87 37.89
CA ILE A 465 26.22 -92.31 37.66
C ILE A 465 27.37 -93.06 38.32
N GLN A 466 28.63 -92.66 38.11
CA GLN A 466 29.78 -93.31 38.76
C GLN A 466 29.74 -93.21 40.30
N ARG A 467 29.22 -92.10 40.86
CA ARG A 467 29.00 -91.98 42.30
C ARG A 467 27.91 -92.91 42.80
N LEU A 468 26.82 -93.04 42.05
CA LEU A 468 25.72 -93.97 42.35
C LEU A 468 26.18 -95.42 42.23
N GLU A 469 26.96 -95.78 41.22
CA GLU A 469 27.57 -97.11 41.07
C GLU A 469 28.50 -97.43 42.25
N LYS A 470 29.31 -96.48 42.71
CA LYS A 470 30.09 -96.64 43.95
C LYS A 470 29.23 -96.78 45.22
N GLN A 471 28.05 -96.16 45.27
CA GLN A 471 27.12 -96.32 46.40
C GLN A 471 26.39 -97.67 46.35
N VAL A 472 26.07 -98.17 45.16
CA VAL A 472 25.49 -99.51 44.95
C VAL A 472 26.51 -100.61 45.26
N ASP A 473 27.79 -100.42 44.92
CA ASP A 473 28.87 -101.38 45.24
C ASP A 473 29.23 -101.37 46.75
N GLN A 474 28.86 -100.30 47.49
CA GLN A 474 28.93 -100.24 48.96
C GLN A 474 27.63 -100.71 49.66
N THR A 475 26.59 -101.02 48.91
CA THR A 475 25.32 -101.60 49.40
C THR A 475 24.98 -102.88 48.64
N GLY A 476 25.88 -103.87 48.74
CA GLY A 476 25.56 -105.26 48.44
C GLY A 476 24.37 -105.78 49.29
N PRO A 477 23.69 -106.85 48.85
CA PRO A 477 22.31 -107.14 49.24
C PRO A 477 22.17 -107.46 50.74
N THR A 478 21.28 -106.75 51.41
CA THR A 478 20.73 -107.08 52.73
C THR A 478 19.22 -107.19 52.47
N GLN A 479 18.50 -108.31 52.62
CA GLN A 479 18.72 -109.56 53.34
C GLN A 479 17.94 -110.68 52.63
N GLU A 480 18.43 -111.93 52.69
CA GLU A 480 17.52 -113.07 52.80
C GLU A 480 17.54 -113.58 54.25
N ILE A 481 16.33 -113.90 54.69
CA ILE A 481 15.90 -114.31 56.02
C ILE A 481 16.29 -115.77 56.25
N GLU A 482 16.92 -116.05 57.39
CA GLU A 482 16.47 -117.05 58.37
C GLU A 482 16.72 -116.53 59.79
#